data_AF-A0A318ZMY8-F1
#
_entry.id   AF-A0A318ZMY8-F1
#
_cell.length_a   1.000
_cell.length_b   1.000
_cell.length_c   1.000
_cell.angle_alpha   90.00
_cell.angle_beta   90.00
_cell.angle_gamma   90.00
#
_symmetry.space_group_name_H-M   'P 1'
#
loop_
_entity.id
_entity.type
_entity.pdbx_description
1 polymer ?
#
loop_
_entity_poly.entity_id
_entity_poly.type
_entity_poly.pdbx_seq_one_letter_code
_entity_poly.pdbx_strand_id
1 'polypeptide(L)'
;MIAVSSKSLCALALLLVSGQALQWGSYACMKSSGDMTKLGSSPYQTRGMCQSLCEKENGYFMALQDESCWCGSQPPSFGSMGGTCNTPCPGYPTDTCGGDGTYSVWELEEDYSNPSLESSATTAVTASTGMTSISASTTGSPVAVSTSAGIVSSSVASSSAATPSATGTTPVAQAVHTNAASRRPRILFF
;
A
#
# COMPACT_ATOMS: atom_id res chain seq x y z
N MET A 1 -22.46 22.79 52.24
CA MET A 1 -22.50 21.32 52.12
C MET A 1 -23.82 20.96 51.44
N ILE A 2 -23.80 20.50 50.19
CA ILE A 2 -25.00 20.13 49.44
C ILE A 2 -25.08 18.61 49.42
N ALA A 3 -26.12 18.05 50.04
CA ALA A 3 -26.35 16.61 50.05
C ALA A 3 -26.94 16.18 48.71
N VAL A 4 -26.28 15.26 48.00
CA VAL A 4 -26.77 14.68 46.76
C VAL A 4 -27.56 13.41 47.10
N SER A 5 -28.85 13.39 46.79
CA SER A 5 -29.76 12.31 47.17
C SER A 5 -29.66 11.13 46.19
N SER A 6 -29.35 9.93 46.70
CA SER A 6 -29.08 8.71 45.93
C SER A 6 -30.32 8.04 45.31
N LYS A 7 -31.17 8.80 44.60
CA LYS A 7 -32.37 8.29 43.92
C LYS A 7 -32.61 8.96 42.56
N SER A 8 -31.75 8.66 41.59
CA SER A 8 -32.05 8.63 40.15
C SER A 8 -30.84 8.09 39.37
N LEU A 9 -30.56 6.80 39.55
CA LEU A 9 -29.51 6.05 38.86
C LEU A 9 -30.14 4.95 37.99
N CYS A 10 -31.05 5.33 37.10
CA CYS A 10 -31.57 4.51 35.99
C CYS A 10 -31.96 5.42 34.83
N ALA A 11 -31.86 4.90 33.60
CA ALA A 11 -32.24 5.56 32.34
C ALA A 11 -31.37 6.75 31.88
N LEU A 12 -30.05 6.53 31.75
CA LEU A 12 -29.22 7.25 30.78
C LEU A 12 -28.15 6.33 30.17
N ALA A 13 -28.62 5.14 29.75
CA ALA A 13 -27.84 4.17 29.00
C ALA A 13 -28.69 3.72 27.80
N LEU A 14 -28.43 4.32 26.62
CA LEU A 14 -28.61 3.79 25.26
C LEU A 14 -28.32 4.92 24.26
N LEU A 15 -27.58 4.59 23.19
CA LEU A 15 -27.10 5.45 22.09
C LEU A 15 -25.71 6.10 22.24
N LEU A 16 -24.75 5.37 22.84
CA LEU A 16 -23.44 5.27 22.21
C LEU A 16 -23.55 4.32 21.01
N VAL A 17 -24.21 4.78 19.94
CA VAL A 17 -23.92 4.21 18.62
C VAL A 17 -22.54 4.73 18.28
N SER A 18 -21.53 3.91 18.59
CA SER A 18 -20.21 4.04 18.00
C SER A 18 -20.36 3.76 16.52
N GLY A 19 -20.76 4.78 15.78
CA GLY A 19 -20.56 4.84 14.34
C GLY A 19 -19.06 4.82 14.12
N GLN A 20 -18.49 3.62 14.01
CA GLN A 20 -17.25 3.44 13.30
C GLN A 20 -17.53 3.85 11.85
N ALA A 21 -17.36 5.15 11.60
CA ALA A 21 -17.11 5.64 10.26
C ALA A 21 -15.96 4.79 9.73
N LEU A 22 -16.20 4.07 8.63
CA LEU A 22 -15.15 3.35 7.93
C LEU A 22 -14.26 4.43 7.32
N GLN A 23 -13.30 4.90 8.09
CA GLN A 23 -12.40 5.95 7.66
C GLN A 23 -11.40 5.34 6.69
N TRP A 24 -11.28 5.91 5.49
CA TRP A 24 -10.14 5.58 4.64
C TRP A 24 -8.86 5.96 5.39
N GLY A 25 -7.97 4.99 5.56
CA GLY A 25 -6.55 5.28 5.61
C GLY A 25 -6.00 5.30 4.19
N SER A 26 -4.71 5.64 4.06
CA SER A 26 -3.97 5.61 2.78
C SER A 26 -3.87 4.21 2.13
N TYR A 27 -4.40 3.17 2.76
CA TYR A 27 -4.54 1.81 2.24
C TYR A 27 -5.89 1.19 2.63
N ALA A 28 -6.52 0.46 1.71
CA ALA A 28 -7.69 -0.38 1.96
C ALA A 28 -7.66 -1.66 1.11
N CYS A 29 -8.13 -2.77 1.67
CA CYS A 29 -8.46 -3.97 0.90
C CYS A 29 -9.91 -3.92 0.44
N MET A 30 -10.17 -4.15 -0.86
CA MET A 30 -11.50 -3.98 -1.47
C MET A 30 -11.87 -5.16 -2.39
N LYS A 31 -13.16 -5.43 -2.56
CA LYS A 31 -13.71 -6.51 -3.41
C LYS A 31 -14.07 -6.05 -4.82
N SER A 32 -13.75 -4.80 -5.17
CA SER A 32 -14.03 -4.19 -6.46
C SER A 32 -13.02 -3.07 -6.73
N SER A 33 -12.69 -2.86 -8.00
CA SER A 33 -11.95 -1.69 -8.48
C SER A 33 -12.83 -0.45 -8.66
N GLY A 34 -14.16 -0.55 -8.48
CA GLY A 34 -15.08 0.57 -8.70
C GLY A 34 -14.98 1.11 -10.13
N ASP A 35 -14.93 2.43 -10.28
CA ASP A 35 -14.81 3.12 -11.57
C ASP A 35 -13.34 3.31 -12.03
N MET A 36 -12.38 2.66 -11.37
CA MET A 36 -10.96 2.73 -11.73
C MET A 36 -10.70 1.99 -13.05
N THR A 37 -9.81 2.54 -13.88
CA THR A 37 -9.42 1.97 -15.17
C THR A 37 -8.15 1.13 -15.04
N LYS A 38 -8.12 -0.05 -15.66
CA LYS A 38 -6.91 -0.90 -15.73
C LYS A 38 -5.88 -0.27 -16.68
N LEU A 39 -4.74 0.18 -16.15
CA LEU A 39 -3.64 0.74 -16.94
C LEU A 39 -2.76 -0.33 -17.59
N GLY A 40 -2.71 -1.55 -17.03
CA GLY A 40 -1.92 -2.63 -17.60
C GLY A 40 -1.78 -3.84 -16.69
N SER A 41 -0.92 -4.78 -17.10
CA SER A 41 -0.48 -5.96 -16.35
C SER A 41 1.03 -6.15 -16.53
N SER A 42 1.74 -6.59 -15.50
CA SER A 42 3.18 -6.90 -15.58
C SER A 42 3.56 -8.10 -14.70
N PRO A 43 4.36 -9.05 -15.19
CA PRO A 43 4.90 -10.16 -14.39
C PRO A 43 5.90 -9.70 -13.32
N TYR A 44 6.28 -8.42 -13.31
CA TYR A 44 7.11 -7.79 -12.29
C TYR A 44 6.36 -6.64 -11.60
N GLN A 45 5.04 -6.81 -11.41
CA GLN A 45 4.20 -5.80 -10.76
C GLN A 45 4.67 -5.45 -9.33
N THR A 46 4.63 -4.16 -9.00
CA THR A 46 4.98 -3.59 -7.68
C THR A 46 4.06 -2.40 -7.36
N ARG A 47 3.94 -2.01 -6.08
CA ARG A 47 3.20 -0.80 -5.72
C ARG A 47 3.80 0.44 -6.40
N GLY A 48 5.12 0.62 -6.31
CA GLY A 48 5.81 1.77 -6.88
C GLY A 48 5.67 1.90 -8.40
N MET A 49 5.65 0.79 -9.15
CA MET A 49 5.42 0.86 -10.59
C MET A 49 3.99 1.28 -10.93
N CYS A 50 2.98 0.75 -10.24
CA CYS A 50 1.60 1.14 -10.47
C CYS A 50 1.32 2.59 -10.02
N GLN A 51 1.93 3.02 -8.91
CA GLN A 51 1.95 4.40 -8.44
C GLN A 51 2.41 5.35 -9.55
N SER A 52 3.63 5.18 -10.04
CA SER A 52 4.20 6.07 -11.08
C SER A 52 3.61 5.88 -12.48
N LEU A 53 2.67 4.95 -12.67
CA LEU A 53 1.79 4.92 -13.84
C LEU A 53 0.52 5.73 -13.57
N CYS A 54 -0.09 5.58 -12.40
CA CYS A 54 -1.30 6.31 -12.04
C CYS A 54 -1.07 7.82 -11.85
N GLU A 55 0.08 8.21 -11.30
CA GLU A 55 0.51 9.62 -11.20
C GLU A 55 0.64 10.28 -12.59
N LYS A 56 1.03 9.52 -13.63
CA LYS A 56 1.12 10.03 -15.02
C LYS A 56 -0.23 10.18 -15.71
N GLU A 57 -1.23 9.44 -15.24
CA GLU A 57 -2.63 9.52 -15.71
C GLU A 57 -3.45 10.49 -14.83
N ASN A 58 -2.80 11.28 -13.97
CA ASN A 58 -3.40 12.22 -13.03
C ASN A 58 -4.46 11.59 -12.11
N GLY A 59 -4.28 10.32 -11.73
CA GLY A 59 -5.13 9.65 -10.76
C GLY A 59 -4.77 10.00 -9.31
N TYR A 60 -5.74 9.84 -8.41
CA TYR A 60 -5.58 10.05 -6.97
C TYR A 60 -5.55 8.73 -6.18
N PHE A 61 -5.99 7.63 -6.81
CA PHE A 61 -6.01 6.29 -6.21
C PHE A 61 -5.46 5.28 -7.20
N MET A 62 -4.63 4.36 -6.70
CA MET A 62 -4.22 3.16 -7.43
C MET A 62 -4.81 1.90 -6.80
N ALA A 63 -5.00 0.86 -7.60
CA ALA A 63 -5.31 -0.47 -7.08
C ALA A 63 -4.50 -1.57 -7.77
N LEU A 64 -4.11 -2.57 -6.99
CA LEU A 64 -3.36 -3.74 -7.43
C LEU A 64 -4.18 -5.01 -7.27
N GLN A 65 -4.13 -5.87 -8.29
CA GLN A 65 -4.67 -7.22 -8.28
C GLN A 65 -3.74 -8.13 -9.10
N ASP A 66 -2.99 -8.98 -8.41
CA ASP A 66 -1.93 -9.82 -8.94
C ASP A 66 -0.92 -9.01 -9.78
N GLU A 67 -0.88 -9.25 -11.09
CA GLU A 67 -0.03 -8.52 -12.04
C GLU A 67 -0.61 -7.18 -12.50
N SER A 68 -1.89 -6.89 -12.20
CA SER A 68 -2.66 -5.77 -12.77
C SER A 68 -2.42 -4.45 -12.03
N CYS A 69 -2.41 -3.35 -12.80
CA CYS A 69 -2.47 -1.97 -12.27
C CYS A 69 -3.80 -1.32 -12.65
N TRP A 70 -4.44 -0.67 -11.68
CA TRP A 70 -5.66 0.12 -11.85
C TRP A 70 -5.43 1.53 -11.30
N CYS A 71 -6.08 2.52 -11.90
CA CYS A 71 -5.96 3.92 -11.54
C CYS A 71 -7.31 4.64 -11.64
N GLY A 72 -7.57 5.59 -10.74
CA GLY A 72 -8.79 6.39 -10.80
C GLY A 72 -8.68 7.69 -10.00
N SER A 73 -9.61 8.60 -10.26
CA SER A 73 -9.76 9.85 -9.51
C SER A 73 -10.52 9.68 -8.20
N GLN A 74 -11.25 8.57 -8.05
CA GLN A 74 -12.03 8.22 -6.87
C GLN A 74 -11.74 6.77 -6.47
N PRO A 75 -11.77 6.46 -5.17
CA PRO A 75 -11.62 5.09 -4.70
C PRO A 75 -12.92 4.30 -4.86
N PRO A 76 -12.87 2.95 -4.87
CA PRO A 76 -14.07 2.11 -4.93
C PRO A 76 -14.98 2.33 -3.70
N SER A 77 -16.31 2.25 -3.85
CA SER A 77 -17.24 2.49 -2.73
C SER A 77 -16.89 1.72 -1.44
N PHE A 78 -16.96 2.40 -0.29
CA PHE A 78 -16.76 1.81 1.06
C PHE A 78 -17.52 0.50 1.28
N GLY A 79 -18.69 0.33 0.66
CA GLY A 79 -19.49 -0.91 0.75
C GLY A 79 -18.79 -2.15 0.17
N SER A 80 -17.74 -1.98 -0.62
CA SER A 80 -16.91 -3.06 -1.15
C SER A 80 -15.64 -3.34 -0.32
N MET A 81 -15.42 -2.63 0.78
CA MET A 81 -14.26 -2.85 1.67
C MET A 81 -14.25 -4.26 2.28
N GLY A 82 -13.05 -4.79 2.52
CA GLY A 82 -12.77 -6.09 3.09
C GLY A 82 -12.39 -7.16 2.05
N GLY A 83 -12.32 -8.41 2.50
CA GLY A 83 -11.67 -9.49 1.75
C GLY A 83 -10.24 -9.73 2.23
N THR A 84 -9.42 -10.40 1.42
CA THR A 84 -8.08 -10.86 1.82
C THR A 84 -7.03 -10.36 0.84
N CYS A 85 -6.37 -9.24 1.16
CA CYS A 85 -5.34 -8.65 0.30
C CYS A 85 -3.92 -9.03 0.77
N ASN A 86 -3.63 -10.33 0.69
CA ASN A 86 -2.38 -10.94 1.17
C ASN A 86 -1.53 -11.56 0.05
N THR A 87 -1.92 -11.43 -1.23
CA THR A 87 -1.07 -11.89 -2.34
C THR A 87 0.17 -11.00 -2.44
N PRO A 88 1.39 -11.54 -2.37
CA PRO A 88 2.60 -10.74 -2.53
C PRO A 88 2.73 -10.24 -3.98
N CYS A 89 3.19 -9.00 -4.15
CA CYS A 89 3.44 -8.45 -5.49
C CYS A 89 4.60 -9.21 -6.18
N PRO A 90 4.45 -9.62 -7.46
CA PRO A 90 5.40 -10.53 -8.10
C PRO A 90 6.78 -9.89 -8.38
N GLY A 91 6.86 -8.56 -8.49
CA GLY A 91 8.13 -7.83 -8.58
C GLY A 91 8.72 -7.39 -7.23
N TYR A 92 7.94 -7.39 -6.15
CA TYR A 92 8.38 -6.94 -4.81
C TYR A 92 7.49 -7.55 -3.71
N PRO A 93 7.81 -8.75 -3.20
CA PRO A 93 6.89 -9.56 -2.40
C PRO A 93 6.61 -9.02 -0.99
N THR A 94 7.27 -7.94 -0.58
CA THR A 94 6.99 -7.17 0.64
C THR A 94 5.79 -6.22 0.50
N ASP A 95 5.34 -5.92 -0.72
CA ASP A 95 4.06 -5.25 -0.99
C ASP A 95 2.96 -6.29 -1.28
N THR A 96 1.69 -5.94 -1.01
CA THR A 96 0.54 -6.81 -1.30
C THR A 96 -0.20 -6.38 -2.57
N CYS A 97 -0.30 -7.25 -3.57
CA CYS A 97 -1.01 -6.99 -4.83
C CYS A 97 -2.44 -7.59 -4.80
N GLY A 98 -3.25 -7.20 -3.82
CA GLY A 98 -4.62 -7.69 -3.68
C GLY A 98 -4.70 -9.17 -3.30
N GLY A 99 -5.63 -9.89 -3.91
CA GLY A 99 -5.90 -11.31 -3.69
C GLY A 99 -7.00 -11.85 -4.60
N ASP A 100 -7.46 -13.06 -4.33
CA ASP A 100 -8.52 -13.72 -5.12
C ASP A 100 -9.81 -12.88 -5.13
N GLY A 101 -10.10 -12.25 -6.27
CA GLY A 101 -11.20 -11.30 -6.43
C GLY A 101 -11.07 -10.00 -5.62
N THR A 102 -9.91 -9.69 -5.04
CA THR A 102 -9.69 -8.52 -4.17
C THR A 102 -8.53 -7.64 -4.62
N TYR A 103 -8.61 -6.37 -4.25
CA TYR A 103 -7.76 -5.28 -4.69
C TYR A 103 -7.11 -4.62 -3.48
N SER A 104 -5.79 -4.51 -3.50
CA SER A 104 -5.08 -3.59 -2.61
C SER A 104 -5.22 -2.19 -3.20
N VAL A 105 -5.92 -1.28 -2.51
CA VAL A 105 -6.16 0.10 -2.95
C VAL A 105 -5.33 1.04 -2.09
N TRP A 106 -4.69 2.04 -2.70
CA TRP A 106 -4.01 3.12 -1.99
C TRP A 106 -4.44 4.48 -2.52
N GLU A 107 -4.46 5.45 -1.60
CA GLU A 107 -4.45 6.87 -1.91
C GLU A 107 -3.03 7.31 -2.26
N LEU A 108 -2.89 8.24 -3.21
CA LEU A 108 -1.61 8.83 -3.60
C LEU A 108 -1.42 10.16 -2.84
N GLU A 109 -0.32 10.31 -2.12
CA GLU A 109 -0.07 11.50 -1.29
C GLU A 109 0.29 12.76 -2.11
N GLU A 110 0.20 13.92 -1.45
CA GLU A 110 -0.08 15.22 -2.08
C GLU A 110 1.09 15.90 -2.81
N ASP A 111 1.31 15.53 -4.08
CA ASP A 111 1.49 16.55 -5.15
C ASP A 111 0.17 16.75 -5.94
N TYR A 112 -0.75 15.79 -5.81
CA TYR A 112 -2.09 15.78 -6.38
C TYR A 112 -3.13 15.66 -5.24
N SER A 113 -3.50 16.79 -4.62
CA SER A 113 -4.60 16.82 -3.63
C SER A 113 -5.94 16.50 -4.30
N ASN A 114 -6.71 15.54 -3.77
CA ASN A 114 -8.08 15.26 -4.23
C ASN A 114 -9.09 16.19 -3.52
N PRO A 115 -9.69 17.19 -4.20
CA PRO A 115 -10.61 18.15 -3.58
C PRO A 115 -11.92 17.52 -3.07
N SER A 116 -12.21 16.27 -3.45
CA SER A 116 -13.45 15.57 -3.07
C SER A 116 -13.44 15.11 -1.61
N LEU A 117 -12.26 14.86 -1.02
CA LEU A 117 -12.15 14.38 0.37
C LEU A 117 -12.09 15.54 1.38
N GLU A 118 -11.43 16.65 1.03
CA GLU A 118 -11.31 17.82 1.91
C GLU A 118 -12.67 18.48 2.21
N SER A 119 -13.60 18.44 1.24
CA SER A 119 -14.98 18.92 1.38
C SER A 119 -15.80 18.21 2.47
N SER A 120 -15.33 17.06 2.98
CA SER A 120 -15.97 16.37 4.11
C SER A 120 -15.36 16.73 5.48
N ALA A 121 -14.21 17.42 5.51
CA ALA A 121 -13.50 17.78 6.74
C ALA A 121 -13.90 19.17 7.30
N THR A 122 -14.42 20.06 6.45
CA THR A 122 -14.56 21.50 6.76
C THR A 122 -15.64 21.83 7.80
N THR A 123 -16.56 20.92 8.11
CA THR A 123 -17.67 21.16 9.06
C THR A 123 -17.26 21.01 10.54
N ALA A 124 -16.05 20.53 10.84
CA ALA A 124 -15.63 20.18 12.21
C ALA A 124 -14.82 21.27 12.95
N VAL A 125 -14.38 22.35 12.29
CA VAL A 125 -13.34 23.26 12.82
C VAL A 125 -13.85 24.54 13.52
N THR A 126 -15.17 24.77 13.58
CA THR A 126 -15.74 26.03 14.10
C THR A 126 -16.41 25.87 15.47
N ALA A 127 -15.63 25.50 16.49
CA ALA A 127 -16.00 25.57 17.90
C ALA A 127 -14.80 25.96 18.81
N SER A 128 -14.05 26.97 18.37
CA SER A 128 -13.11 27.78 19.17
C SER A 128 -13.82 28.40 20.40
N THR A 129 -13.20 28.84 21.51
CA THR A 129 -11.81 28.90 22.00
C THR A 129 -11.86 29.25 23.50
N GLY A 130 -10.87 28.90 24.32
CA GLY A 130 -10.84 29.35 25.73
C GLY A 130 -9.62 28.91 26.56
N MET A 131 -8.61 29.78 26.60
CA MET A 131 -7.41 29.84 27.46
C MET A 131 -7.59 29.36 28.93
N THR A 132 -6.55 29.00 29.71
CA THR A 132 -5.21 29.63 29.81
C THR A 132 -4.16 28.71 30.48
N SER A 133 -2.87 28.94 30.22
CA SER A 133 -1.70 28.18 30.70
C SER A 133 -1.18 28.58 32.10
N ILE A 134 -0.62 27.64 32.89
CA ILE A 134 0.47 27.90 33.87
C ILE A 134 1.37 26.64 34.09
N SER A 135 2.56 26.80 34.69
CA SER A 135 3.76 25.97 34.44
C SER A 135 4.36 25.22 35.66
N ALA A 136 5.26 24.24 35.37
CA ALA A 136 6.47 23.84 36.15
C ALA A 136 6.32 23.19 37.56
N SER A 137 7.25 22.41 38.15
CA SER A 137 8.45 21.64 37.70
C SER A 137 9.10 20.86 38.89
N THR A 138 9.93 19.82 38.63
CA THR A 138 10.91 19.12 39.55
C THR A 138 10.34 18.35 40.78
N THR A 139 10.88 17.23 41.29
CA THR A 139 12.13 16.42 41.13
C THR A 139 11.79 14.91 41.00
N GLY A 140 12.69 13.92 40.87
CA GLY A 140 14.14 13.92 40.57
C GLY A 140 15.04 13.07 41.50
N SER A 141 15.31 11.78 41.18
CA SER A 141 16.51 11.03 41.66
C SER A 141 16.85 9.80 40.78
N PRO A 142 18.14 9.46 40.58
CA PRO A 142 18.60 8.37 39.71
C PRO A 142 19.04 7.10 40.49
N VAL A 143 19.17 5.98 39.78
CA VAL A 143 20.11 4.91 40.14
C VAL A 143 20.76 4.36 38.87
N ALA A 144 22.07 4.11 38.90
CA ALA A 144 22.87 3.80 37.72
C ALA A 144 23.38 2.34 37.70
N VAL A 145 23.49 1.79 36.48
CA VAL A 145 24.60 0.98 35.94
C VAL A 145 25.34 0.00 36.88
N SER A 146 25.34 -1.29 36.50
CA SER A 146 26.57 -2.09 36.23
C SER A 146 26.22 -3.49 35.67
N THR A 147 26.47 -3.77 34.39
CA THR A 147 27.62 -4.54 33.83
C THR A 147 27.81 -6.00 34.30
N SER A 148 27.81 -6.92 33.33
CA SER A 148 28.89 -7.91 33.16
C SER A 148 28.87 -8.48 31.74
N ALA A 149 30.06 -8.65 31.15
CA ALA A 149 30.24 -9.20 29.81
C ALA A 149 30.56 -10.71 29.89
N GLY A 150 30.14 -11.45 28.86
CA GLY A 150 30.52 -12.85 28.64
C GLY A 150 30.94 -13.05 27.19
N ILE A 151 32.25 -13.09 26.95
CA ILE A 151 32.89 -13.34 25.65
C ILE A 151 33.35 -14.81 25.54
N VAL A 152 33.75 -15.18 24.32
CA VAL A 152 34.29 -16.46 23.82
C VAL A 152 33.26 -17.53 23.43
N SER A 153 33.40 -18.30 22.34
CA SER A 153 34.04 -18.21 21.01
C SER A 153 34.27 -19.64 20.54
N SER A 154 33.69 -20.03 19.41
CA SER A 154 34.24 -21.03 18.46
C SER A 154 33.33 -21.04 17.21
N SER A 155 33.75 -20.72 15.98
CA SER A 155 34.93 -21.08 15.19
C SER A 155 34.90 -22.52 14.64
N VAL A 156 34.36 -22.67 13.42
CA VAL A 156 34.89 -23.60 12.41
C VAL A 156 34.87 -22.92 11.04
N ALA A 157 35.89 -23.18 10.23
CA ALA A 157 36.05 -22.71 8.86
C ALA A 157 36.42 -23.88 7.95
N SER A 158 36.48 -23.66 6.62
CA SER A 158 36.96 -24.61 5.59
C SER A 158 35.99 -25.75 5.21
N SER A 159 35.93 -26.27 3.97
CA SER A 159 36.54 -25.91 2.67
C SER A 159 35.95 -26.76 1.52
N SER A 160 36.41 -26.51 0.28
CA SER A 160 36.23 -27.30 -0.98
C SER A 160 34.82 -27.30 -1.60
N ALA A 161 34.57 -27.06 -2.91
CA ALA A 161 35.30 -27.21 -4.18
C ALA A 161 35.19 -28.59 -4.85
N ALA A 162 34.34 -28.70 -5.90
CA ALA A 162 34.50 -29.61 -7.04
C ALA A 162 33.48 -29.30 -8.16
N THR A 163 33.93 -29.28 -9.42
CA THR A 163 33.09 -29.50 -10.62
C THR A 163 32.99 -31.00 -10.90
N PRO A 164 31.93 -31.46 -11.61
CA PRO A 164 32.21 -32.15 -12.88
C PRO A 164 31.18 -31.87 -13.99
N SER A 165 31.53 -32.35 -15.20
CA SER A 165 30.87 -32.13 -16.48
C SER A 165 29.43 -32.64 -16.63
N ALA A 166 28.70 -31.99 -17.54
CA ALA A 166 27.73 -32.66 -18.41
C ALA A 166 28.14 -32.43 -19.88
N THR A 167 28.64 -33.48 -20.54
CA THR A 167 28.88 -33.50 -21.99
C THR A 167 27.56 -33.77 -22.70
N GLY A 168 27.14 -32.87 -23.60
CA GLY A 168 25.89 -33.00 -24.37
C GLY A 168 26.06 -32.51 -25.81
N THR A 169 26.36 -33.42 -26.71
CA THR A 169 26.67 -33.15 -28.13
C THR A 169 25.41 -32.89 -28.95
N THR A 170 25.33 -31.78 -29.70
CA THR A 170 24.96 -31.73 -31.15
C THR A 170 24.78 -30.28 -31.65
N PRO A 171 25.08 -29.99 -32.93
CA PRO A 171 24.89 -28.66 -33.51
C PRO A 171 23.47 -28.45 -34.06
N VAL A 172 22.81 -27.37 -33.62
CA VAL A 172 21.62 -26.84 -34.32
C VAL A 172 22.07 -25.79 -35.33
N ALA A 173 21.55 -25.89 -36.56
CA ALA A 173 22.02 -25.14 -37.70
C ALA A 173 21.87 -23.61 -37.54
N GLN A 174 22.90 -22.87 -37.94
CA GLN A 174 22.80 -21.44 -38.17
C GLN A 174 21.93 -21.19 -39.39
N ALA A 175 20.70 -20.70 -39.18
CA ALA A 175 19.88 -20.15 -40.25
C ALA A 175 20.54 -18.85 -40.76
N VAL A 176 21.20 -18.93 -41.92
CA VAL A 176 21.76 -17.77 -42.58
C VAL A 176 20.60 -16.90 -43.10
N HIS A 177 20.29 -15.83 -42.37
CA HIS A 177 19.36 -14.81 -42.85
C HIS A 177 19.98 -14.06 -44.02
N THR A 178 19.69 -14.52 -45.24
CA THR A 178 20.00 -13.81 -46.47
C THR A 178 19.24 -12.49 -46.48
N ASN A 179 20.00 -11.39 -46.34
CA ASN A 179 19.43 -10.04 -46.35
C ASN A 179 19.07 -9.63 -47.79
N ALA A 180 17.96 -10.18 -48.30
CA ALA A 180 17.45 -9.92 -49.64
C ALA A 180 16.62 -8.63 -49.65
N ALA A 181 17.20 -7.57 -50.23
CA ALA A 181 16.50 -6.32 -50.46
C ALA A 181 15.26 -6.54 -51.36
N SER A 182 14.12 -5.97 -50.98
CA SER A 182 13.03 -5.73 -51.92
C SER A 182 12.44 -4.33 -51.74
N ARG A 183 12.14 -3.68 -52.86
CA ARG A 183 11.89 -2.24 -52.95
C ARG A 183 10.43 -1.94 -53.24
N ARG A 184 9.86 -1.02 -52.44
CA ARG A 184 8.93 0.04 -52.89
C ARG A 184 7.50 -0.39 -53.29
N PRO A 185 6.56 0.56 -53.55
CA PRO A 185 5.38 0.66 -52.70
C PRO A 185 4.08 0.18 -53.36
N ARG A 186 3.06 -0.03 -52.54
CA ARG A 186 1.70 -0.34 -52.98
C ARG A 186 1.01 0.91 -53.53
N ILE A 187 0.60 0.85 -54.80
CA ILE A 187 -0.13 1.90 -55.51
C ILE A 187 -1.59 1.94 -55.01
N LEU A 188 -2.13 3.15 -54.84
CA LEU A 188 -3.54 3.37 -54.56
C LEU A 188 -4.36 3.27 -55.85
N PHE A 189 -5.42 2.47 -55.81
CA PHE A 189 -6.56 2.54 -56.72
C PHE A 189 -7.82 2.17 -55.92
N PHE A 190 -8.60 3.18 -55.56
CA PHE A 190 -10.06 3.31 -55.74
C PHE A 190 -10.54 4.61 -55.08
#